data_AF-A0A8T7CMF3-F1
#
_entry.id   AF-A0A8T7CMF3-F1
#
_cell.length_a   1.000
_cell.length_b   1.000
_cell.length_c   1.000
_cell.angle_alpha   90.00
_cell.angle_beta   90.00
_cell.angle_gamma   90.00
#
_symmetry.space_group_name_H-M   'P 1'
#
loop_
_entity.id
_entity.type
_entity.pdbx_description
1 polymer ?
#
loop_
_entity_poly.entity_id
_entity_poly.type
_entity_poly.pdbx_seq_one_letter_code
_entity_poly.pdbx_strand_id
1 'polypeptide(L)'
;MDLQEYFDKVIRGVDDPPLADLFKEFGLLFKMHALADGETQPPRSAADSPDRPAMHVGLRNASDRVFLTTIFTHGPAHRAGLSSGDELLAINGMRVTPASYKEILGRYRAGDTIEVDVFRRDELHRVSVELDPPPLSAVRIEIDSSASDKAVKARQAWLSGA
;
A
#
# COMPACT_ATOMS: atom_id res chain seq x y z
N MET A 1 5.62 12.92 33.73
CA MET A 1 4.81 13.20 32.53
C MET A 1 3.52 12.45 32.72
N ASP A 2 2.39 13.15 32.70
CA ASP A 2 1.07 12.51 32.68
C ASP A 2 0.70 12.22 31.23
N LEU A 3 0.27 10.99 30.95
CA LEU A 3 -0.05 10.47 29.61
C LEU A 3 -1.48 9.93 29.53
N GLN A 4 -2.28 10.11 30.57
CA GLN A 4 -3.60 9.49 30.64
C GLN A 4 -4.50 9.89 29.46
N GLU A 5 -4.56 11.18 29.13
CA GLU A 5 -5.38 11.67 28.01
C GLU A 5 -4.90 11.11 26.66
N TYR A 6 -3.58 11.02 26.45
CA TYR A 6 -3.00 10.42 25.25
C TYR A 6 -3.39 8.96 25.11
N PHE A 7 -3.24 8.17 26.18
CA PHE A 7 -3.57 6.75 26.15
C PHE A 7 -5.08 6.52 26.04
N ASP A 8 -5.89 7.33 26.70
CA ASP A 8 -7.34 7.24 26.58
C ASP A 8 -7.77 7.47 25.12
N LYS A 9 -7.19 8.46 24.44
CA LYS A 9 -7.43 8.72 23.02
C LYS A 9 -6.94 7.58 22.12
N VAL A 10 -5.70 7.11 22.28
CA VAL A 10 -5.08 6.15 21.36
C VAL A 10 -5.55 4.70 21.59
N ILE A 11 -5.85 4.32 22.84
CA ILE A 11 -6.27 2.96 23.18
C ILE A 11 -7.78 2.79 23.02
N ARG A 12 -8.58 3.80 23.36
CA ARG A 12 -10.05 3.72 23.30
C ARG A 12 -10.66 4.40 22.08
N GLY A 13 -9.87 5.13 21.29
CA GLY A 13 -10.29 5.75 20.03
C GLY A 13 -10.04 4.87 18.81
N VAL A 14 -10.32 5.44 17.64
CA VAL A 14 -10.08 4.83 16.31
C VAL A 14 -9.15 5.67 15.44
N ASP A 15 -8.65 6.78 15.99
CA ASP A 15 -7.70 7.65 15.31
C ASP A 15 -6.30 7.02 15.32
N ASP A 16 -5.53 7.26 14.26
CA ASP A 16 -4.12 6.91 14.25
C ASP A 16 -3.34 7.72 15.30
N PRO A 17 -2.35 7.11 15.98
CA PRO A 17 -1.44 7.86 16.83
C PRO A 17 -0.72 8.94 16.00
N PRO A 18 -0.43 10.14 16.56
CA PRO A 18 0.23 11.23 15.85
C PRO A 18 1.74 10.98 15.66
N LEU A 19 2.09 9.87 15.01
CA LEU A 19 3.46 9.37 14.89
C LEU A 19 4.38 10.39 14.22
N ALA A 20 3.90 11.14 13.24
CA ALA A 20 4.71 12.16 12.57
C ALA A 20 5.22 13.24 13.52
N ASP A 21 4.35 13.74 14.41
CA ASP A 21 4.71 14.74 15.41
C ASP A 21 5.64 14.14 16.47
N LEU A 22 5.34 12.92 16.93
CA LEU A 22 6.16 12.20 17.90
C LEU A 22 7.58 11.95 17.36
N PHE A 23 7.73 11.49 16.11
CA PHE A 23 9.03 11.26 15.49
C PHE A 23 9.82 12.55 15.28
N LYS A 24 9.15 13.66 15.00
CA LYS A 24 9.77 14.97 14.82
C LYS A 24 10.52 15.44 16.07
N GLU A 25 10.04 15.09 17.27
CA GLU A 25 10.75 15.40 18.52
C GLU A 25 12.13 14.73 18.63
N PHE A 26 12.33 13.63 17.91
CA PHE A 26 13.59 12.89 17.78
C PHE A 26 14.35 13.25 16.49
N GLY A 27 13.93 14.30 15.78
CA GLY A 27 14.55 14.70 14.52
C GLY A 27 14.43 13.60 13.47
N LEU A 28 13.31 12.90 13.46
CA LEU A 28 12.96 11.87 12.49
C LEU A 28 11.76 12.34 11.67
N LEU A 29 11.82 12.10 10.36
CA LEU A 29 10.73 12.36 9.44
C LEU A 29 9.95 11.06 9.23
N PHE A 30 8.65 11.10 9.45
CA PHE A 30 7.72 10.01 9.13
C PHE A 30 7.09 10.30 7.76
N LYS A 31 7.49 9.55 6.74
CA LYS A 31 7.01 9.74 5.36
C LYS A 31 6.18 8.54 4.92
N MET A 32 4.93 8.80 4.56
CA MET A 32 4.08 7.82 3.90
C MET A 32 4.43 7.74 2.41
N HIS A 33 4.44 6.54 1.87
CA HIS A 33 4.73 6.24 0.47
C HIS A 33 3.65 5.36 -0.12
N ALA A 34 3.39 5.55 -1.40
CA ALA A 34 2.52 4.70 -2.19
C ALA A 34 3.12 3.29 -2.33
N LEU A 35 2.28 2.27 -2.22
CA LEU A 35 2.66 0.88 -2.44
C LEU A 35 1.70 0.25 -3.46
N ALA A 36 2.24 -0.19 -4.60
CA ALA A 36 1.42 -0.81 -5.64
C ALA A 36 1.07 -2.27 -5.30
N ASP A 37 0.19 -2.87 -6.10
CA ASP A 37 -0.27 -4.24 -5.89
C ASP A 37 0.89 -5.25 -5.81
N GLY A 38 0.86 -6.08 -4.77
CA GLY A 38 1.87 -7.10 -4.51
C GLY A 38 3.27 -6.58 -4.15
N GLU A 39 3.46 -5.27 -3.97
CA GLU A 39 4.73 -4.72 -3.48
C GLU A 39 4.80 -4.80 -1.94
N THR A 40 6.00 -5.03 -1.43
CA THR A 40 6.27 -5.16 0.02
C THR A 40 7.16 -4.05 0.56
N GLN A 41 7.77 -3.26 -0.33
CA GLN A 41 8.63 -2.14 0.03
C GLN A 41 8.33 -0.95 -0.88
N PRO A 42 8.39 0.28 -0.35
CA PRO A 42 8.21 1.46 -1.15
C PRO A 42 9.34 1.58 -2.19
N PRO A 43 9.08 2.17 -3.37
CA PRO A 43 10.07 2.32 -4.41
C PRO A 43 11.32 3.09 -3.92
N ARG A 44 12.48 2.71 -4.48
CA ARG A 44 13.79 3.31 -4.13
C ARG A 44 13.96 4.74 -4.63
N SER A 45 13.21 5.15 -5.65
CA SER A 45 13.20 6.53 -6.15
C SER A 45 11.77 7.06 -6.22
N ALA A 46 11.65 8.39 -6.13
CA ALA A 46 10.41 9.16 -6.24
C ALA A 46 9.83 9.17 -7.65
N ALA A 47 9.90 8.04 -8.38
CA ALA A 47 9.07 7.83 -9.56
C ALA A 47 7.60 7.57 -9.18
N ASP A 48 7.17 8.05 -8.01
CA ASP A 48 5.78 8.14 -7.56
C ASP A 48 5.03 9.09 -8.50
N SER A 49 4.65 8.58 -9.68
CA SER A 49 3.62 9.28 -10.43
C SER A 49 2.30 9.01 -9.69
N PRO A 50 1.54 10.06 -9.31
CA PRO A 50 0.22 9.89 -8.71
C PRO A 50 -0.76 9.19 -9.66
N ASP A 51 -0.41 9.09 -10.94
CA ASP A 51 -1.22 8.49 -12.00
C ASP A 51 -1.03 6.96 -12.14
N ARG A 52 -0.14 6.33 -11.35
CA ARG A 52 0.05 4.88 -11.44
C ARG A 52 -1.26 4.15 -11.10
N PRO A 53 -1.70 3.19 -11.92
CA PRO A 53 -2.90 2.41 -11.62
C PRO A 53 -2.61 1.32 -10.58
N ALA A 54 -3.59 1.07 -9.72
CA ALA A 54 -3.60 -0.06 -8.80
C ALA A 54 -5.02 -0.61 -8.66
N MET A 55 -5.13 -1.92 -8.39
CA MET A 55 -6.39 -2.57 -8.04
C MET A 55 -6.62 -2.66 -6.52
N HIS A 56 -5.59 -2.32 -5.74
CA HIS A 56 -5.52 -2.46 -4.29
C HIS A 56 -5.71 -3.92 -3.89
N VAL A 57 -4.77 -4.75 -4.34
CA VAL A 57 -4.79 -6.20 -4.09
C VAL A 57 -3.46 -6.74 -3.60
N GLY A 58 -3.55 -7.73 -2.71
CA GLY A 58 -2.43 -8.62 -2.41
C GLY A 58 -2.33 -9.69 -3.49
N LEU A 59 -1.11 -10.00 -3.92
CA LEU A 59 -0.86 -10.99 -4.97
C LEU A 59 -0.02 -12.14 -4.42
N ARG A 60 -0.36 -13.37 -4.82
CA ARG A 60 0.47 -14.56 -4.64
C ARG A 60 0.64 -15.24 -5.98
N ASN A 61 1.90 -15.49 -6.34
CA ASN A 61 2.25 -16.19 -7.56
C ASN A 61 2.47 -17.67 -7.25
N ALA A 62 1.92 -18.54 -8.10
CA ALA A 62 2.21 -19.97 -8.07
C ALA A 62 2.42 -20.47 -9.51
N SER A 63 3.67 -20.82 -9.83
CA SER A 63 4.09 -21.10 -11.21
C SER A 63 3.79 -19.91 -12.14
N ASP A 64 2.97 -20.09 -13.17
CA ASP A 64 2.56 -19.07 -14.13
C ASP A 64 1.22 -18.39 -13.79
N ARG A 65 0.64 -18.71 -12.63
CA ARG A 65 -0.68 -18.23 -12.17
C ARG A 65 -0.54 -17.13 -11.13
N VAL A 66 -1.48 -16.19 -11.15
CA VAL A 66 -1.57 -15.07 -10.20
C VAL A 66 -2.86 -15.22 -9.40
N PHE A 67 -2.77 -15.19 -8.08
CA PHE A 67 -3.92 -15.27 -7.18
C PHE A 67 -4.05 -14.00 -6.37
N LEU A 68 -5.28 -13.51 -6.21
CA LEU A 68 -5.60 -12.44 -5.31
C LEU A 68 -5.66 -13.00 -3.89
N THR A 69 -4.81 -12.50 -2.98
CA THR A 69 -4.77 -12.96 -1.58
C THR A 69 -5.44 -11.99 -0.62
N THR A 70 -5.38 -10.69 -0.93
CA THR A 70 -5.99 -9.63 -0.14
C THR A 70 -6.77 -8.72 -1.06
N ILE A 71 -7.98 -8.37 -0.67
CA ILE A 71 -8.79 -7.35 -1.33
C ILE A 71 -8.99 -6.24 -0.30
N PHE A 72 -8.42 -5.06 -0.56
CA PHE A 72 -8.56 -3.94 0.38
C PHE A 72 -9.97 -3.36 0.27
N THR A 73 -10.65 -3.22 1.42
CA THR A 73 -12.02 -2.72 1.48
C THR A 73 -12.11 -1.32 0.88
N HIS A 74 -13.18 -1.09 0.11
CA HIS A 74 -13.43 0.14 -0.66
C HIS A 74 -12.46 0.42 -1.82
N GLY A 75 -11.40 -0.38 -2.00
CA GLY A 75 -10.50 -0.29 -3.14
C GLY A 75 -11.13 -0.77 -4.46
N PRO A 76 -10.46 -0.54 -5.61
CA PRO A 76 -10.97 -0.87 -6.95
C PRO A 76 -11.49 -2.30 -7.08
N ALA A 77 -10.69 -3.28 -6.68
CA ALA A 77 -11.06 -4.69 -6.78
C ALA A 77 -12.29 -5.02 -5.92
N HIS A 78 -12.39 -4.42 -4.73
CA HIS A 78 -13.55 -4.60 -3.85
C HIS A 78 -14.82 -4.02 -4.47
N ARG A 79 -14.75 -2.79 -5.01
CA ARG A 79 -15.89 -2.14 -5.67
C ARG A 79 -16.39 -2.94 -6.87
N ALA A 80 -15.48 -3.61 -7.58
CA ALA A 80 -15.79 -4.47 -8.73
C ALA A 80 -16.29 -5.88 -8.35
N GLY A 81 -16.27 -6.26 -7.07
CA GLY A 81 -16.73 -7.58 -6.61
C GLY A 81 -15.70 -8.71 -6.73
N LEU A 82 -14.42 -8.39 -6.95
CA LEU A 82 -13.32 -9.35 -6.83
C LEU A 82 -13.16 -9.80 -5.38
N SER A 83 -12.65 -11.01 -5.18
CA SER A 83 -12.53 -11.65 -3.87
C SER A 83 -11.15 -12.27 -3.67
N SER A 84 -10.75 -12.40 -2.41
CA SER A 84 -9.58 -13.21 -2.06
C SER A 84 -9.83 -14.66 -2.47
N GLY A 85 -8.80 -15.30 -3.03
CA GLY A 85 -8.87 -16.64 -3.61
C GLY A 85 -9.16 -16.66 -5.10
N ASP A 86 -9.56 -15.54 -5.71
CA ASP A 86 -9.71 -15.43 -7.16
C ASP A 86 -8.36 -15.64 -7.85
N GLU A 87 -8.37 -16.43 -8.92
CA GLU A 87 -7.23 -16.52 -9.85
C GLU A 87 -7.40 -15.48 -10.95
N LEU A 88 -6.43 -14.60 -11.09
CA LEU A 88 -6.40 -13.59 -12.13
C LEU A 88 -5.91 -14.18 -13.45
N LEU A 89 -6.76 -14.16 -14.46
CA LEU A 89 -6.51 -14.80 -15.76
C LEU A 89 -6.12 -13.79 -16.83
N ALA A 90 -6.87 -12.70 -16.95
CA ALA A 90 -6.67 -11.70 -17.99
C ALA A 90 -7.10 -10.30 -17.56
N ILE A 91 -6.47 -9.30 -18.17
CA ILE A 91 -6.85 -7.88 -18.11
C ILE A 91 -7.07 -7.40 -19.54
N ASN A 92 -8.26 -6.90 -19.87
CA ASN A 92 -8.67 -6.48 -21.21
C ASN A 92 -8.30 -7.52 -22.30
N GLY A 93 -8.58 -8.79 -22.02
CA GLY A 93 -8.30 -9.91 -22.92
C GLY A 93 -6.82 -10.33 -23.02
N MET A 94 -5.90 -9.68 -22.31
CA MET A 94 -4.49 -10.05 -22.26
C MET A 94 -4.22 -10.98 -21.09
N ARG A 95 -3.61 -12.15 -21.36
CA ARG A 95 -3.27 -13.13 -20.32
C ARG A 95 -2.32 -12.53 -19.28
N VAL A 96 -2.69 -12.68 -18.02
CA VAL A 96 -1.89 -12.30 -16.86
C VAL A 96 -1.04 -13.48 -16.39
N THR A 97 0.21 -13.18 -16.10
CA THR A 97 1.19 -14.04 -15.44
C THR A 97 1.93 -13.21 -14.40
N PRO A 98 2.69 -13.83 -13.47
CA PRO A 98 3.53 -13.10 -12.53
C PRO A 98 4.47 -12.08 -13.19
N ALA A 99 4.97 -12.41 -14.38
CA ALA A 99 5.88 -11.54 -15.13
C ALA A 99 5.16 -10.41 -15.89
N SER A 100 3.92 -10.64 -16.34
CA SER A 100 3.19 -9.68 -17.19
C SER A 100 2.25 -8.76 -16.42
N TYR A 101 1.85 -9.09 -15.19
CA TYR A 101 0.86 -8.31 -14.42
C TYR A 101 1.19 -6.81 -14.37
N LYS A 102 2.39 -6.47 -13.88
CA LYS A 102 2.82 -5.07 -13.73
C LYS A 102 2.91 -4.34 -15.07
N GLU A 103 3.40 -5.02 -16.10
CA GLU A 103 3.53 -4.44 -17.43
C GLU A 103 2.16 -4.16 -18.05
N ILE A 104 1.22 -5.12 -17.95
CA ILE A 104 -0.14 -4.97 -18.48
C ILE A 104 -0.87 -3.83 -17.77
N LEU A 105 -0.85 -3.82 -16.43
CA LEU A 105 -1.52 -2.80 -15.64
C LEU A 105 -0.90 -1.41 -15.89
N GLY A 106 0.43 -1.33 -16.05
CA GLY A 106 1.15 -0.09 -16.33
C GLY A 106 0.85 0.57 -17.68
N ARG A 107 0.04 -0.05 -18.54
CA ARG A 107 -0.47 0.54 -19.79
C ARG A 107 -1.62 1.52 -19.56
N TYR A 108 -2.19 1.51 -18.35
CA TYR A 108 -3.34 2.31 -17.95
C TYR A 108 -2.93 3.38 -16.93
N ARG A 109 -3.90 4.21 -16.54
CA ARG A 109 -3.77 5.23 -15.50
C ARG A 109 -4.83 5.03 -14.43
N ALA A 110 -4.62 5.63 -13.27
CA ALA A 110 -5.70 5.85 -12.32
C ALA A 110 -6.87 6.57 -13.00
N GLY A 111 -8.10 6.12 -12.72
CA GLY A 111 -9.34 6.54 -13.37
C GLY A 111 -9.74 5.72 -14.59
N ASP A 112 -8.82 4.94 -15.19
CA ASP A 112 -9.18 4.06 -16.30
C ASP A 112 -10.02 2.87 -15.80
N THR A 113 -11.00 2.45 -16.60
CA THR A 113 -11.75 1.22 -16.35
C THR A 113 -11.21 0.09 -17.22
N ILE A 114 -10.90 -1.04 -16.59
CA ILE A 114 -10.41 -2.25 -17.26
C ILE A 114 -11.38 -3.43 -17.04
N GLU A 115 -11.45 -4.33 -18.00
CA GLU A 115 -12.11 -5.62 -17.85
C GLU A 115 -11.13 -6.62 -17.23
N VAL A 116 -11.56 -7.33 -16.20
CA VAL A 116 -10.75 -8.33 -15.48
C VAL A 116 -11.47 -9.67 -15.50
N ASP A 117 -10.78 -10.68 -15.99
CA ASP A 117 -11.23 -12.07 -16.00
C ASP A 117 -10.57 -12.84 -14.86
N VAL A 118 -11.38 -13.46 -14.01
CA VAL A 118 -10.91 -14.31 -12.91
C VAL A 118 -11.62 -15.65 -12.86
N PHE A 119 -10.92 -16.69 -12.39
CA PHE A 119 -11.58 -17.89 -11.90
C PHE A 119 -11.82 -17.77 -10.40
N ARG A 120 -13.09 -17.95 -10.00
CA ARG A 120 -13.46 -18.19 -8.61
C ARG A 120 -13.88 -19.64 -8.48
N ARG A 121 -12.98 -20.46 -7.93
CA ARG A 121 -13.12 -21.93 -7.99
C ARG A 121 -13.17 -22.36 -9.47
N ASP A 122 -14.31 -22.86 -9.95
CA ASP A 122 -14.49 -23.37 -11.31
C ASP A 122 -15.35 -22.44 -12.18
N GLU A 123 -15.70 -21.25 -11.67
CA GLU A 123 -16.56 -20.28 -12.36
C GLU A 123 -15.75 -19.09 -12.88
N LEU A 124 -15.90 -18.82 -14.19
CA LEU A 124 -15.32 -17.64 -14.82
C LEU A 124 -16.17 -16.42 -14.48
N HIS A 125 -15.55 -15.43 -13.86
CA HIS A 125 -16.13 -14.12 -13.64
C HIS A 125 -15.40 -13.08 -14.49
N ARG A 126 -16.19 -12.16 -15.03
CA ARG A 126 -15.72 -10.99 -15.76
C ARG A 126 -16.30 -9.75 -15.11
N VAL A 127 -15.43 -8.85 -14.68
CA VAL A 127 -15.82 -7.63 -13.97
C VAL A 127 -15.11 -6.41 -14.53
N SER A 128 -15.75 -5.25 -14.42
CA SER A 128 -15.13 -3.98 -14.76
C SER A 128 -14.55 -3.35 -13.49
N VAL A 129 -13.26 -3.02 -13.53
CA VAL A 129 -12.52 -2.41 -12.42
C VAL A 129 -12.09 -1.00 -12.82
N GLU A 130 -12.59 0.01 -12.11
CA GLU A 130 -12.09 1.39 -12.21
C GLU A 130 -10.88 1.55 -11.30
N LEU A 131 -9.72 1.83 -11.89
CA LEU A 131 -8.43 1.85 -11.22
C LEU A 131 -8.23 3.10 -10.36
N ASP A 132 -7.62 2.94 -9.19
CA ASP A 132 -7.25 4.07 -8.32
C ASP A 132 -5.73 4.25 -8.31
N PRO A 133 -5.21 5.40 -7.84
CA PRO A 133 -3.82 5.51 -7.44
C PRO A 133 -3.49 4.49 -6.33
N PRO A 134 -2.24 4.00 -6.23
CA PRO A 134 -1.82 3.16 -5.12
C PRO A 134 -2.03 3.86 -3.77
N PRO A 135 -2.47 3.14 -2.72
CA PRO A 135 -2.68 3.73 -1.41
C PRO A 135 -1.33 4.10 -0.76
N LEU A 136 -1.35 5.14 0.07
CA LEU A 136 -0.23 5.48 0.94
C LEU A 136 -0.18 4.51 2.12
N SER A 137 0.47 3.35 1.94
CA SER A 137 0.48 2.26 2.91
C SER A 137 1.87 1.77 3.33
N ALA A 138 2.93 2.42 2.86
CA ALA A 138 4.30 2.15 3.30
C ALA A 138 4.88 3.35 4.07
N VAL A 139 5.65 3.09 5.12
CA VAL A 139 6.31 4.12 5.92
C VAL A 139 7.82 4.07 5.70
N ARG A 140 8.44 5.23 5.49
CA ARG A 140 9.89 5.42 5.63
C ARG A 140 10.15 6.42 6.75
N ILE A 141 10.97 6.00 7.72
CA ILE A 141 11.47 6.86 8.78
C ILE A 141 12.86 7.31 8.36
N GLU A 142 13.07 8.62 8.24
CA GLU A 142 14.33 9.22 7.79
C GLU A 142 14.91 10.14 8.85
N ILE A 143 16.23 10.27 8.91
CA ILE A 143 16.87 11.28 9.75
C ILE A 143 16.61 12.66 9.13
N ASP A 144 16.05 13.57 9.93
CA ASP A 144 15.99 14.98 9.57
C ASP A 144 17.38 15.60 9.75
N SER A 145 18.04 15.94 8.65
CA SER A 145 19.36 16.58 8.65
C SER A 145 19.32 18.02 9.17
N SER A 146 18.13 18.62 9.26
CA SER A 146 17.90 19.97 9.80
C SER A 146 17.46 19.96 11.28
N ALA A 147 17.42 18.79 11.92
CA ALA A 147 16.98 18.65 13.30
C ALA A 147 17.88 19.41 14.30
N SER A 148 17.25 19.96 15.34
CA SER A 148 17.97 20.61 16.45
C SER A 148 18.84 19.62 17.24
N ASP A 149 19.91 20.14 17.87
CA ASP A 149 20.79 19.35 18.74
C ASP A 149 20.02 18.62 19.86
N LYS A 150 18.96 19.24 20.40
CA LYS A 150 18.09 18.62 21.41
C LYS A 150 17.43 17.36 20.85
N ALA A 151 16.87 17.44 19.65
CA ALA A 151 16.19 16.33 19.00
C ALA A 151 17.18 15.21 18.61
N VAL A 152 18.38 15.57 18.14
CA VAL A 152 19.45 14.62 17.83
C VAL A 152 19.90 13.85 19.10
N LYS A 153 20.09 14.54 20.22
CA LYS A 153 20.43 13.90 21.51
C LYS A 153 19.33 12.97 21.99
N ALA A 154 18.07 13.39 21.89
CA ALA A 154 16.92 12.56 22.24
C ALA A 154 16.89 11.27 21.41
N ARG A 155 17.12 11.35 20.09
CA ARG A 155 17.22 10.19 19.20
C ARG A 155 18.37 9.25 19.57
N GLN A 156 19.55 9.80 19.84
CA GLN A 156 20.71 9.00 20.22
C GLN A 156 20.46 8.24 21.52
N ALA A 157 19.91 8.92 22.53
CA ALA A 157 19.55 8.29 23.80
C ALA A 157 18.49 7.19 23.62
N TRP A 158 17.51 7.40 22.73
CA TRP A 158 16.47 6.42 22.46
C TRP A 158 16.99 5.17 21.73
N LEU A 159 17.81 5.35 20.68
CA LEU A 159 18.26 4.26 19.81
C LEU A 159 19.51 3.52 20.30
N SER A 160 20.22 4.05 21.30
CA SER A 160 21.42 3.39 21.86
C SER A 160 21.10 2.22 22.79
N GLY A 161 19.84 2.06 23.20
CA GLY A 161 19.39 0.96 24.07
C GLY A 161 20.00 0.96 25.48
N ALA A 162 20.53 2.11 25.91
CA ALA A 162 21.16 2.29 27.22
C ALA A 162 20.16 2.68 28.32
#